data_AF-A0A7X2PG62-F1
#
_entry.id   AF-A0A7X2PG62-F1
#
_cell.length_a   1.000
_cell.length_b   1.000
_cell.length_c   1.000
_cell.angle_alpha   90.00
_cell.angle_beta   90.00
_cell.angle_gamma   90.00
#
_symmetry.space_group_name_H-M   'P 1'
#
loop_
_entity.id
_entity.type
_entity.pdbx_description
1 polymer ?
#
loop_
_entity_poly.entity_id
_entity_poly.type
_entity_poly.pdbx_seq_one_letter_code
_entity_poly.pdbx_strand_id
1 'polypeptide(L)'
;MNCPPFDLRDYFLHELGPEEAAEVEGHLSGCARCREQLESLRYTQAALLSLRDEEIPQRIGFVSDKVFEPSVLRRAWSMFWNSGPRLGFASAAMLSAALLVSAFYRPPPVAVSPPAPAVATTASAMSAAEIAAVVDAAMSRSEAKTAALLKELEKRENLERMANLVSYRESLEVLQKRLNVQLIASNDGGGR
;
A
#
# COMPACT_ATOMS: atom_id res chain seq x y z
N MET A 1 -8.95 -39.41 7.68
CA MET A 1 -10.17 -39.94 7.04
C MET A 1 -11.02 -38.74 6.64
N ASN A 2 -11.29 -38.60 5.35
CA ASN A 2 -11.93 -37.41 4.77
C ASN A 2 -13.35 -37.24 5.33
N CYS A 3 -13.62 -36.09 5.95
CA CYS A 3 -15.00 -35.68 6.14
C CYS A 3 -15.55 -35.27 4.77
N PRO A 4 -16.82 -35.61 4.46
CA PRO A 4 -17.52 -35.11 3.28
C PRO A 4 -17.50 -33.57 3.22
N PRO A 5 -17.67 -32.97 2.03
CA PRO A 5 -17.64 -31.52 1.83
C PRO A 5 -18.96 -30.86 2.26
N PHE A 6 -19.51 -31.18 3.44
CA PHE A 6 -20.61 -30.40 4.01
C PHE A 6 -20.03 -29.13 4.65
N ASP A 7 -20.74 -28.01 4.52
CA ASP A 7 -20.31 -26.75 5.14
C ASP A 7 -20.89 -26.65 6.57
N LEU A 8 -20.03 -26.92 7.56
CA LEU A 8 -20.38 -26.76 8.98
C LEU A 8 -20.72 -25.31 9.34
N ARG A 9 -20.16 -24.34 8.60
CA ARG A 9 -20.44 -22.92 8.83
C ARG A 9 -21.87 -22.59 8.44
N ASP A 10 -22.32 -23.09 7.30
CA ASP A 10 -23.66 -22.82 6.80
C ASP A 10 -24.71 -23.52 7.70
N TYR A 11 -24.40 -24.70 8.26
CA TYR A 11 -25.22 -25.33 9.31
C TYR A 11 -25.29 -24.44 10.56
N PHE A 12 -24.15 -23.92 11.01
CA PHE A 12 -24.06 -23.05 12.19
C PHE A 12 -24.77 -21.71 12.02
N LEU A 13 -24.77 -21.15 10.81
CA LEU A 13 -25.46 -19.91 10.45
C LEU A 13 -26.95 -20.12 10.10
N HIS A 14 -27.46 -21.36 10.16
CA HIS A 14 -28.82 -21.73 9.78
C HIS A 14 -29.17 -21.41 8.31
N GLU A 15 -28.20 -21.54 7.41
CA GLU A 15 -28.35 -21.30 5.97
C GLU A 15 -28.67 -22.60 5.20
N LEU A 16 -28.52 -23.77 5.85
CA LEU A 16 -28.84 -25.08 5.26
C LEU A 16 -30.35 -25.37 5.23
N GLY A 17 -30.77 -26.11 4.20
CA GLY A 17 -32.11 -26.70 4.15
C GLY A 17 -32.33 -27.75 5.25
N PRO A 18 -33.60 -28.08 5.58
CA PRO A 18 -33.91 -29.01 6.66
C PRO A 18 -33.42 -30.45 6.41
N GLU A 19 -33.34 -30.88 5.14
CA GLU A 19 -32.82 -32.21 4.79
C GLU A 19 -31.31 -32.29 4.98
N GLU A 20 -30.57 -31.28 4.54
CA GLU A 20 -29.11 -31.18 4.68
C GLU A 20 -28.70 -31.03 6.15
N ALA A 21 -29.48 -30.30 6.95
CA ALA A 21 -29.24 -30.17 8.38
C ALA A 21 -29.32 -31.53 9.11
N ALA A 22 -30.28 -32.38 8.76
CA ALA A 22 -30.40 -33.73 9.34
C ALA A 22 -29.20 -34.64 8.98
N GLU A 23 -28.65 -34.50 7.76
CA GLU A 23 -27.44 -35.21 7.36
C GLU A 23 -26.21 -34.76 8.17
N VAL A 24 -26.08 -33.46 8.40
CA VAL A 24 -24.99 -32.89 9.23
C VAL A 24 -25.12 -33.34 10.68
N GLU A 25 -26.32 -33.33 11.27
CA GLU A 25 -26.56 -33.83 12.63
C GLU A 25 -26.21 -35.32 12.76
N GLY A 26 -26.60 -36.13 11.77
CA GLY A 26 -26.20 -37.53 11.69
C GLY A 26 -24.68 -37.70 11.69
N HIS A 27 -23.96 -36.89 10.92
CA HIS A 27 -22.49 -36.92 10.89
C HIS A 27 -21.84 -36.43 12.21
N LEU A 28 -22.38 -35.37 12.82
CA LEU A 28 -21.89 -34.82 14.08
C LEU A 28 -21.96 -35.83 15.22
N SER A 29 -22.91 -36.78 15.19
CA SER A 29 -22.96 -37.88 16.16
C SER A 29 -21.74 -38.83 16.07
N GLY A 30 -21.23 -39.07 14.86
CA GLY A 30 -20.15 -40.02 14.59
C GLY A 30 -18.74 -39.43 14.52
N CYS A 31 -18.59 -38.12 14.30
CA CYS A 31 -17.28 -37.48 14.08
C CYS A 31 -16.88 -36.51 15.19
N ALA A 32 -15.88 -36.87 16.00
CA ALA A 32 -15.32 -36.00 17.04
C ALA A 32 -14.69 -34.71 16.46
N ARG A 33 -13.97 -34.82 15.33
CA ARG A 33 -13.31 -33.68 14.68
C ARG A 33 -14.30 -32.59 14.25
N CYS A 34 -15.45 -32.96 13.69
CA CYS A 34 -16.46 -32.00 13.27
C CYS A 34 -17.17 -31.34 14.47
N ARG A 35 -17.31 -32.04 15.60
CA ARG A 35 -17.80 -31.45 16.85
C ARG A 35 -16.84 -30.40 17.40
N GLU A 36 -15.54 -30.70 17.44
CA GLU A 36 -14.50 -29.75 17.86
C GLU A 36 -14.49 -28.49 16.97
N GLN A 37 -14.62 -28.67 15.65
CA GLN A 37 -14.73 -27.54 14.72
C GLN A 37 -15.97 -26.67 14.99
N LEU A 38 -17.12 -27.31 15.28
CA LEU A 38 -18.36 -26.61 15.59
C LEU A 38 -18.27 -25.86 16.93
N GLU A 39 -17.59 -26.42 17.93
CA GLU A 39 -17.29 -25.73 19.19
C GLU A 39 -16.36 -24.53 18.98
N SER A 40 -15.36 -24.65 18.11
CA SER A 40 -14.48 -23.52 17.74
C SER A 40 -15.25 -22.36 17.08
N LEU A 41 -16.21 -22.67 16.21
CA LEU A 41 -17.11 -21.66 15.61
C LEU A 41 -17.96 -20.96 16.68
N ARG A 42 -18.55 -21.71 17.61
CA ARG A 42 -19.31 -21.16 18.75
C ARG A 42 -18.46 -20.24 19.62
N TYR A 43 -17.23 -20.66 19.94
CA TYR A 43 -16.30 -19.85 20.72
C TYR A 43 -15.96 -18.55 20.00
N THR A 44 -15.70 -18.61 18.70
CA THR A 44 -15.40 -17.44 17.88
C THR A 44 -16.59 -16.47 17.83
N GLN A 45 -17.81 -16.97 17.66
CA GLN A 45 -19.01 -16.14 17.70
C GLN A 45 -19.17 -15.45 19.07
N ALA A 46 -19.00 -16.19 20.17
CA ALA A 46 -19.07 -15.63 21.51
C ALA A 46 -17.99 -14.56 21.73
N ALA A 47 -16.77 -14.79 21.25
CA ALA A 47 -15.70 -13.81 21.29
C ALA A 47 -16.04 -12.56 20.48
N LEU A 48 -16.57 -12.70 19.25
CA LEU A 48 -16.98 -11.56 18.42
C LEU A 48 -18.12 -10.75 19.06
N LEU A 49 -19.12 -11.42 19.64
CA LEU A 49 -20.23 -10.77 20.34
C LEU A 49 -19.82 -10.17 21.69
N SER A 50 -18.65 -10.52 22.22
CA SER A 50 -18.11 -9.90 23.45
C SER A 50 -17.43 -8.56 23.19
N LEU A 51 -17.10 -8.26 21.92
CA LEU A 51 -16.57 -6.95 21.57
C LEU A 51 -17.70 -5.92 21.70
N ARG A 52 -17.34 -4.74 22.20
CA ARG A 52 -18.25 -3.60 22.23
C ARG A 52 -18.55 -3.17 20.79
N ASP A 53 -19.82 -2.89 20.50
CA ASP A 53 -20.23 -2.23 19.27
C ASP A 53 -19.67 -0.80 19.25
N GLU A 54 -18.44 -0.67 18.75
CA GLU A 54 -17.80 0.62 18.49
C GLU A 54 -18.09 1.01 17.03
N GLU A 55 -18.46 2.27 16.80
CA GLU A 55 -18.69 2.76 15.45
C GLU A 55 -17.41 2.59 14.60
N ILE A 56 -17.54 1.99 13.42
CA ILE A 56 -16.41 1.82 12.49
C ILE A 56 -15.86 3.22 12.17
N PRO A 57 -14.58 3.51 12.48
CA PRO A 57 -14.03 4.84 12.30
C PRO A 57 -14.07 5.22 10.82
N GLN A 58 -14.84 6.26 10.49
CA GLN A 58 -15.01 6.74 9.11
C GLN A 58 -13.71 7.29 8.49
N ARG A 59 -12.66 7.47 9.31
CA ARG A 59 -11.32 7.86 8.87
C ARG A 59 -10.28 7.06 9.64
N ILE A 60 -9.62 6.13 8.93
CA ILE A 60 -8.42 5.46 9.40
C ILE A 60 -7.28 6.49 9.34
N GLY A 61 -7.15 7.30 10.38
CA GLY A 61 -5.93 8.06 10.60
C GLY A 61 -4.84 7.09 11.04
N PHE A 62 -3.89 6.79 10.17
CA PHE A 62 -2.71 6.04 10.60
C PHE A 62 -2.09 6.79 11.78
N VAL A 63 -1.75 6.08 12.85
CA VAL A 63 -1.13 6.66 14.05
C VAL A 63 0.24 7.34 13.73
N SER A 64 0.70 7.23 12.49
CA SER A 64 1.83 7.97 11.92
C SER A 64 1.52 9.38 11.40
N ASP A 65 0.25 9.81 11.41
CA ASP A 65 -0.20 11.05 10.74
C ASP A 65 -0.49 12.20 11.72
N LYS A 66 0.13 12.17 12.90
CA LYS A 66 0.36 13.40 13.65
C LYS A 66 1.58 14.10 13.04
N VAL A 67 1.47 15.42 12.88
CA VAL A 67 2.59 16.35 12.62
C VAL A 67 2.94 16.60 11.14
N PHE A 68 1.95 16.86 10.29
CA PHE A 68 2.14 17.91 9.28
C PHE A 68 0.84 18.69 9.10
N GLU A 69 0.49 19.54 10.08
CA GLU A 69 -0.23 20.75 9.71
C GLU A 69 0.71 21.52 8.77
N PRO A 70 0.38 21.68 7.47
CA PRO A 70 1.19 22.53 6.63
C PRO A 70 1.11 23.92 7.26
N SER A 71 2.27 24.46 7.65
CA SER A 71 2.38 25.84 8.10
C SER A 71 1.56 26.73 7.16
N VAL A 72 0.86 27.73 7.69
CA VAL A 72 -0.03 28.61 6.88
C VAL A 72 0.67 29.13 5.61
N LEU A 73 1.99 29.34 5.69
CA LEU A 73 2.87 29.64 4.57
C LEU A 73 2.97 28.50 3.55
N ARG A 74 3.24 27.26 3.97
CA ARG A 74 3.25 26.08 3.08
C ARG A 74 1.88 25.82 2.44
N ARG A 75 0.78 26.08 3.15
CA ARG A 75 -0.59 26.00 2.61
C ARG A 75 -0.88 27.08 1.58
N ALA A 76 -0.45 28.33 1.83
CA ALA A 76 -0.58 29.40 0.85
C ALA A 76 0.27 29.13 -0.39
N TRP A 77 1.49 28.62 -0.20
CA TRP A 77 2.39 28.28 -1.29
C TRP A 77 1.85 27.11 -2.13
N SER A 78 1.31 26.07 -1.49
CA SER A 78 0.66 24.99 -2.23
C SER A 78 -0.61 25.45 -2.94
N MET A 79 -1.43 26.35 -2.38
CA MET A 79 -2.56 26.91 -3.12
C MET A 79 -2.14 27.74 -4.34
N PHE A 80 -1.03 28.48 -4.23
CA PHE A 80 -0.48 29.23 -5.35
C PHE A 80 -0.01 28.31 -6.48
N TRP A 81 0.76 27.26 -6.16
CA TRP A 81 1.27 26.32 -7.17
C TRP A 81 0.24 25.28 -7.64
N ASN A 82 -0.74 24.93 -6.81
CA ASN A 82 -1.79 23.97 -7.13
C ASN A 82 -2.99 24.64 -7.80
N SER A 83 -2.88 25.91 -8.16
CA SER A 83 -3.85 26.61 -9.00
C SER A 83 -3.66 26.30 -10.49
N GLY A 84 -3.46 25.01 -10.81
CA GLY A 84 -3.23 24.49 -12.17
C GLY A 84 -4.11 25.10 -13.27
N PRO A 85 -5.45 25.19 -13.11
CA PRO A 85 -6.29 25.80 -14.13
C PRO A 85 -6.05 27.31 -14.29
N ARG A 86 -5.77 28.06 -13.20
CA ARG A 86 -5.53 29.51 -13.27
C ARG A 86 -4.19 29.84 -13.94
N LEU A 87 -3.16 29.04 -13.67
CA LEU A 87 -1.86 29.15 -14.34
C LEU A 87 -1.96 28.81 -15.83
N GLY A 88 -2.80 27.84 -16.20
CA GLY A 88 -3.10 27.51 -17.61
C GLY A 88 -3.78 28.65 -18.37
N PHE A 89 -4.76 29.32 -17.77
CA PHE A 89 -5.38 30.50 -18.41
C PHE A 89 -4.43 31.70 -18.49
N ALA A 90 -3.59 31.91 -17.46
CA ALA A 90 -2.61 32.99 -17.46
C ALA A 90 -1.56 32.80 -18.57
N SER A 91 -1.06 31.58 -18.76
CA SER A 91 -0.11 31.29 -19.84
C SER A 91 -0.75 31.43 -21.22
N ALA A 92 -1.99 30.97 -21.40
CA ALA A 92 -2.73 31.15 -22.65
C ALA A 92 -2.98 32.62 -22.98
N ALA A 93 -3.32 33.45 -21.99
CA ALA A 93 -3.50 34.90 -22.15
C ALA A 93 -2.18 35.61 -22.50
N MET A 94 -1.06 35.20 -21.91
CA MET A 94 0.25 35.75 -22.25
C MET A 94 0.65 35.37 -23.69
N LEU A 95 0.37 34.13 -24.11
CA LEU A 95 0.67 33.65 -25.46
C LEU A 95 -0.18 34.38 -26.51
N SER A 96 -1.47 34.59 -26.24
CA SER A 96 -2.33 35.36 -27.15
C SER A 96 -1.88 36.82 -27.29
N ALA A 97 -1.48 37.47 -26.19
CA ALA A 97 -0.92 38.82 -26.22
C ALA A 97 0.39 38.87 -27.02
N ALA A 98 1.29 37.90 -26.84
CA ALA A 98 2.53 37.81 -27.61
C ALA A 98 2.28 37.61 -29.11
N LEU A 99 1.29 36.79 -29.47
CA LEU A 99 0.86 36.63 -30.87
C LEU A 99 0.31 37.94 -31.44
N LEU A 100 -0.51 38.68 -30.71
CA LEU A 100 -0.99 39.99 -31.16
C LEU A 100 0.15 40.98 -31.35
N VAL A 101 1.06 41.10 -30.38
CA VAL A 101 2.24 41.98 -30.49
C VAL A 101 3.10 41.58 -31.68
N SER A 102 3.40 40.30 -31.86
CA SER A 102 4.19 39.83 -33.02
C SER A 102 3.48 40.04 -34.35
N ALA A 103 2.14 40.03 -34.38
CA ALA A 103 1.37 40.35 -35.58
C ALA A 103 1.40 41.85 -35.90
N PHE A 104 1.30 42.72 -34.88
CA PHE A 104 1.35 44.18 -35.05
C PHE A 104 2.75 44.71 -35.35
N TYR A 105 3.79 44.10 -34.80
CA TYR A 105 5.19 44.48 -35.02
C TYR A 105 5.90 43.65 -36.10
N ARG A 106 5.15 42.88 -36.89
CA ARG A 106 5.73 42.09 -37.98
C ARG A 106 6.27 43.03 -39.06
N PRO A 107 7.58 43.01 -39.40
CA PRO A 107 8.06 43.69 -40.59
C PRO A 107 7.34 43.11 -41.83
N PRO A 108 7.12 43.92 -42.88
CA PRO A 108 6.41 43.48 -44.08
C PRO A 108 7.02 42.17 -44.62
N PRO A 109 6.20 41.21 -45.09
CA PRO A 109 6.71 39.95 -45.58
C PRO A 109 7.67 40.23 -46.73
N VAL A 110 8.95 39.91 -46.53
CA VAL A 110 9.89 39.75 -47.64
C VAL A 110 9.27 38.66 -48.50
N ALA A 111 8.88 39.01 -49.73
CA ALA A 111 8.30 38.07 -50.67
C ALA A 111 9.28 36.90 -50.87
N VAL A 112 8.98 35.78 -50.24
CA VAL A 112 9.71 34.53 -50.45
C VAL A 112 9.25 34.02 -51.81
N SER A 113 10.14 34.16 -52.80
CA SER A 113 10.09 33.46 -54.08
C SER A 113 9.76 31.97 -53.86
N PRO A 114 8.99 31.31 -54.74
CA PRO A 114 8.50 29.94 -54.55
C PRO A 114 9.61 28.95 -54.14
N PRO A 115 9.26 27.91 -53.34
CA PRO A 115 10.23 27.09 -52.64
C PRO A 115 11.11 26.31 -53.61
N ALA A 116 12.43 26.55 -53.53
CA ALA A 116 13.42 25.54 -53.87
C ALA A 116 13.10 24.25 -53.10
N PRO A 117 13.35 23.06 -53.70
CA PRO A 117 12.87 21.79 -53.17
C PRO A 117 13.27 21.62 -51.71
N ALA A 118 12.31 21.12 -50.94
CA ALA A 118 12.39 20.82 -49.52
C ALA A 118 13.83 20.53 -49.09
N VAL A 119 14.33 21.35 -48.16
CA VAL A 119 15.39 20.92 -47.27
C VAL A 119 14.81 19.69 -46.57
N ALA A 120 15.10 18.51 -47.13
CA ALA A 120 14.89 17.26 -46.46
C ALA A 120 15.62 17.41 -45.15
N THR A 121 14.86 17.59 -44.07
CA THR A 121 15.34 17.39 -42.72
C THR A 121 16.05 16.05 -42.77
N THR A 122 17.38 16.06 -42.72
CA THR A 122 18.17 14.86 -42.50
C THR A 122 17.85 14.42 -41.09
N ALA A 123 16.68 13.80 -40.92
CA ALA A 123 16.49 12.78 -39.91
C ALA A 123 17.49 11.70 -40.32
N SER A 124 18.72 11.83 -39.82
CA SER A 124 19.69 10.75 -39.85
C SER A 124 18.96 9.56 -39.27
N ALA A 125 18.60 8.61 -40.12
CA ALA A 125 18.06 7.33 -39.68
C ALA A 125 19.19 6.69 -38.86
N MET A 126 19.16 6.89 -37.53
CA MET A 126 20.05 6.18 -36.62
C MET A 126 19.93 4.72 -36.98
N SER A 127 21.07 4.12 -37.33
CA SER A 127 21.08 2.72 -37.74
C SER A 127 20.52 1.86 -36.60
N ALA A 128 19.85 0.75 -36.92
CA ALA A 128 19.31 -0.15 -35.91
C ALA A 128 20.39 -0.61 -34.89
N ALA A 129 21.66 -0.66 -35.32
CA ALA A 129 22.80 -0.97 -34.47
C ALA A 129 23.10 0.13 -33.42
N GLU A 130 22.91 1.40 -33.78
CA GLU A 130 23.13 2.53 -32.88
C GLU A 130 22.02 2.63 -31.83
N ILE A 131 20.78 2.34 -32.23
CA ILE A 131 19.64 2.24 -31.30
C ILE A 131 19.85 1.08 -30.31
N ALA A 132 20.28 -0.09 -30.79
CA ALA A 132 20.59 -1.24 -29.93
C ALA A 132 21.67 -0.89 -28.89
N ALA A 133 22.76 -0.25 -29.31
CA ALA A 133 23.83 0.17 -28.39
C ALA A 133 23.37 1.16 -27.32
N VAL A 134 22.48 2.11 -27.67
CA VAL A 134 21.92 3.08 -26.71
C VAL A 134 20.97 2.38 -25.74
N VAL A 135 20.17 1.41 -26.21
CA VAL A 135 19.26 0.63 -25.36
C VAL A 135 20.04 -0.26 -24.39
N ASP A 136 21.08 -0.96 -24.85
CA ASP A 136 21.92 -1.80 -23.97
C ASP A 136 22.66 -0.97 -22.91
N ALA A 137 23.15 0.22 -23.28
CA ALA A 137 23.75 1.17 -22.35
C ALA A 137 22.72 1.73 -21.34
N ALA A 138 21.46 1.91 -21.75
CA ALA A 138 20.39 2.33 -20.85
C ALA A 138 19.96 1.20 -19.91
N MET A 139 19.83 -0.03 -20.42
CA MET A 139 19.45 -1.22 -19.66
C MET A 139 20.50 -1.54 -18.59
N SER A 140 21.80 -1.58 -18.94
CA SER A 140 22.88 -1.81 -17.98
C SER A 140 22.93 -0.77 -16.85
N ARG A 141 22.68 0.52 -17.16
CA ARG A 141 22.55 1.58 -16.14
C ARG A 141 21.33 1.37 -15.25
N SER A 142 20.22 0.87 -15.80
CA SER A 142 19.02 0.58 -15.03
C SER A 142 19.23 -0.60 -14.09
N GLU A 143 19.87 -1.68 -14.57
CA GLU A 143 20.19 -2.87 -13.79
C GLU A 143 21.18 -2.58 -12.66
N ALA A 144 22.19 -1.74 -12.92
CA ALA A 144 23.13 -1.31 -11.87
C ALA A 144 22.42 -0.52 -10.76
N LYS A 145 21.45 0.33 -11.11
CA LYS A 145 20.64 1.09 -10.14
C LYS A 145 19.70 0.18 -9.36
N THR A 146 19.01 -0.76 -10.01
CA THR A 146 18.10 -1.68 -9.31
C THR A 146 18.89 -2.61 -8.38
N ALA A 147 20.04 -3.13 -8.81
CA ALA A 147 20.92 -3.93 -7.96
C ALA A 147 21.43 -3.15 -6.74
N ALA A 148 21.75 -1.86 -6.91
CA ALA A 148 22.15 -1.01 -5.79
C ALA A 148 20.99 -0.75 -4.81
N LEU A 149 19.78 -0.49 -5.32
CA LEU A 149 18.58 -0.30 -4.50
C LEU A 149 18.21 -1.57 -3.72
N LEU A 150 18.24 -2.74 -4.37
CA LEU A 150 17.96 -4.02 -3.71
C LEU A 150 18.94 -4.30 -2.58
N LYS A 151 20.24 -4.05 -2.78
CA LYS A 151 21.26 -4.19 -1.73
C LYS A 151 21.01 -3.25 -0.56
N GLU A 152 20.55 -2.02 -0.81
CA GLU A 152 20.23 -1.07 0.25
C GLU A 152 18.97 -1.49 1.02
N LEU A 153 17.95 -1.98 0.32
CA LEU A 153 16.73 -2.51 0.96
C LEU A 153 17.03 -3.74 1.83
N GLU A 154 17.83 -4.68 1.34
CA GLU A 154 18.23 -5.87 2.10
C GLU A 154 18.98 -5.49 3.39
N LYS A 155 19.85 -4.48 3.33
CA LYS A 155 20.53 -3.96 4.52
C LYS A 155 19.55 -3.37 5.52
N ARG A 156 18.58 -2.57 5.07
CA ARG A 156 17.55 -1.99 5.94
C ARG A 156 16.70 -3.07 6.59
N GLU A 157 16.24 -4.04 5.82
CA GLU A 157 15.44 -5.15 6.35
C GLU A 157 16.22 -5.96 7.41
N ASN A 158 17.50 -6.23 7.15
CA ASN A 158 18.34 -6.93 8.13
C ASN A 158 18.51 -6.13 9.43
N LEU A 159 18.69 -4.80 9.34
CA LEU A 159 18.78 -3.94 10.53
C LEU A 159 17.46 -3.91 11.31
N GLU A 160 16.33 -3.79 10.62
CA GLU A 160 15.00 -3.83 11.23
C GLU A 160 14.73 -5.17 11.90
N ARG A 161 15.08 -6.28 11.24
CA ARG A 161 14.96 -7.63 11.80
C ARG A 161 15.79 -7.78 13.08
N MET A 162 17.02 -7.27 13.09
CA MET A 162 17.86 -7.28 14.28
C MET A 162 17.27 -6.43 15.42
N ALA A 163 16.77 -5.24 15.12
CA ALA A 163 16.12 -4.38 16.10
C ALA A 163 14.88 -5.05 16.72
N ASN A 164 14.04 -5.68 15.88
CA ASN A 164 12.85 -6.42 16.32
C ASN A 164 13.20 -7.61 17.22
N LEU A 165 14.29 -8.33 16.94
CA LEU A 165 14.75 -9.43 17.80
C LEU A 165 15.20 -8.94 19.17
N VAL A 166 15.85 -7.77 19.23
CA VAL A 166 16.25 -7.14 20.50
C VAL A 166 15.02 -6.71 21.30
N SER A 167 14.06 -6.02 20.69
CA SER A 167 12.84 -5.59 21.38
C SER A 167 12.02 -6.80 21.87
N TYR A 168 11.97 -7.88 21.09
CA TYR A 168 11.29 -9.11 21.50
C TYR A 168 11.99 -9.74 22.72
N ARG A 169 13.32 -9.82 22.72
CA ARG A 169 14.09 -10.32 23.87
C ARG A 169 13.82 -9.52 25.13
N GLU A 170 13.81 -8.18 25.04
CA GLU A 170 13.49 -7.31 26.18
C GLU A 170 12.08 -7.57 26.71
N SER A 171 11.09 -7.73 25.83
CA SER A 171 9.72 -8.03 26.23
C SER A 171 9.61 -9.37 26.98
N LEU A 172 10.32 -10.41 26.50
CA LEU A 172 10.38 -11.71 27.17
C LEU A 172 11.05 -11.62 28.53
N GLU A 173 12.10 -10.81 28.68
CA GLU A 173 12.78 -10.61 29.95
C GLU A 173 11.85 -9.94 30.99
N VAL A 174 11.06 -8.96 30.57
CA VAL A 174 10.06 -8.32 31.45
C VAL A 174 8.99 -9.32 31.87
N LEU A 175 8.50 -10.13 30.94
CA LEU A 175 7.51 -11.18 31.25
C LEU A 175 8.09 -12.21 32.23
N GLN A 176 9.31 -12.67 32.00
CA GLN A 176 10.00 -13.60 32.90
C GLN A 176 10.17 -12.99 34.31
N LYS A 177 10.56 -11.71 34.40
CA LYS A 177 10.66 -11.00 35.69
C LYS A 177 9.31 -10.94 36.42
N ARG A 178 8.23 -10.58 35.72
CA ARG A 178 6.87 -10.55 36.31
C ARG A 178 6.44 -11.93 36.79
N LEU A 179 6.70 -12.97 36.01
CA LEU A 179 6.34 -14.34 36.35
C LEU A 179 7.12 -14.84 37.57
N ASN A 180 8.41 -14.52 37.66
CA ASN A 180 9.22 -14.81 38.85
C ASN A 180 8.70 -14.10 40.10
N VAL A 181 8.33 -12.82 39.98
CA VAL A 181 7.74 -12.06 41.11
C VAL A 181 6.42 -12.68 41.57
N GLN A 182 5.55 -13.08 40.63
CA GLN A 182 4.29 -13.73 40.94
C GLN A 182 4.50 -15.10 41.62
N LEU A 183 5.49 -15.88 41.16
CA LEU A 183 5.84 -17.16 41.77
C LEU A 183 6.30 -16.99 43.22
N ILE A 184 7.19 -16.02 43.49
CA ILE A 184 7.66 -15.71 44.85
C ILE A 184 6.49 -15.28 45.74
N ALA A 185 5.66 -14.34 45.28
CA ALA A 185 4.50 -13.88 46.03
C ALA A 185 3.50 -15.00 46.37
N SER A 186 3.32 -15.96 45.46
CA SER A 186 2.46 -17.14 45.70
C SER A 186 3.04 -18.09 46.75
N ASN A 187 4.36 -18.20 46.81
CA ASN A 187 5.05 -19.05 47.78
C ASN A 187 5.01 -18.44 49.19
N ASP A 188 5.13 -17.11 49.30
CA ASP A 188 5.03 -16.38 50.57
C ASP A 188 3.58 -16.33 51.11
N GLY A 189 2.57 -16.41 50.25
CA GLY A 189 1.15 -16.41 50.63
C GLY A 189 0.60 -17.75 51.12
N GLY A 190 1.29 -18.87 50.88
CA GLY A 190 0.85 -20.23 51.23
C GLY A 190 1.36 -20.76 52.58
N GLY A 191 2.16 -19.97 53.32
CA GLY A 191 2.84 -20.39 54.55
C GLY A 191 2.19 -19.92 55.87
N ARG A 192 0.86 -19.94 56.00
CA ARG A 192 0.16 -19.65 57.27
C ARG A 192 -0.91 -20.69 57.56
#